data_AF-A0AAW1ULA8-F1
#
_entry.id   AF-A0AAW1ULA8-F1
#
_cell.length_a   1.000
_cell.length_b   1.000
_cell.length_c   1.000
_cell.angle_alpha   90.00
_cell.angle_beta   90.00
_cell.angle_gamma   90.00
#
_symmetry.space_group_name_H-M   'P 1'
#
loop_
_entity.id
_entity.type
_entity.pdbx_description
1 polymer ?
#
loop_
_entity_poly.entity_id
_entity_poly.type
_entity_poly.pdbx_seq_one_letter_code
_entity_poly.pdbx_strand_id
1 'polypeptide(L)' 'MSKCSIISFHKSGSPISHDYHMGDHMLTRVDSVRDLGVIFDVRLNFKEHLRSVVSRSYAGFHYPQLCQILT' A
#
# COMPACT_ATOMS: atom_id res chain seq x y z
N MET A 1 -6.68 -4.26 -19.38
CA MET A 1 -6.44 -2.97 -18.68
C MET A 1 -6.14 -3.13 -17.18
N SER A 2 -5.74 -4.31 -16.70
CA SER A 2 -5.36 -4.58 -15.30
C SER A 2 -4.04 -3.96 -14.83
N LYS A 3 -3.37 -3.16 -15.68
CA LYS A 3 -2.10 -2.50 -15.35
C LYS A 3 -2.29 -1.14 -14.67
N CYS A 4 -3.50 -0.57 -14.73
CA CYS A 4 -3.78 0.78 -14.25
C CYS A 4 -4.70 0.71 -13.02
N SER A 5 -4.26 1.35 -11.95
CA SER A 5 -5.00 1.51 -10.70
C SER A 5 -4.82 2.94 -10.20
N ILE A 6 -5.68 3.33 -9.28
CA ILE A 6 -5.65 4.67 -8.70
C ILE A 6 -5.46 4.57 -7.21
N ILE A 7 -4.57 5.42 -6.69
CA ILE A 7 -4.46 5.67 -5.26
C ILE A 7 -4.83 7.13 -5.02
N SER A 8 -5.52 7.39 -3.92
CA SER A 8 -5.86 8.75 -3.50
C SER A 8 -5.14 9.01 -2.19
N PHE A 9 -4.21 9.96 -2.17
CA PHE A 9 -3.49 10.31 -0.95
C PHE A 9 -4.29 11.35 -0.15
N HIS A 10 -4.48 11.09 1.14
CA HIS A 10 -5.24 11.99 2.01
C HIS A 10 -4.80 11.86 3.48
N LYS A 11 -4.99 12.94 4.22
CA LYS A 11 -4.89 12.96 5.70
C LYS A 11 -6.26 12.91 6.39
N SER A 12 -7.34 13.17 5.64
CA SER A 12 -8.72 13.23 6.16
C SER A 12 -9.25 11.84 6.52
N GLY A 13 -10.13 11.74 7.52
CA GLY A 13 -10.89 10.51 7.80
C GLY A 13 -12.04 10.28 6.79
N SER A 14 -12.46 11.32 6.08
CA SER A 14 -13.48 11.30 5.04
C SER A 14 -12.90 11.85 3.73
N PRO A 15 -12.09 11.07 2.99
CA PRO A 15 -11.59 11.49 1.69
C PRO A 15 -12.73 11.60 0.67
N ILE A 16 -12.61 12.56 -0.24
CA ILE A 16 -13.51 12.68 -1.38
C ILE A 16 -13.05 11.66 -2.44
N SER A 17 -13.91 10.69 -2.74
CA SER A 17 -13.68 9.72 -3.83
C SER A 17 -14.35 10.18 -5.11
N HIS A 18 -13.66 9.97 -6.23
CA HIS A 18 -14.20 10.21 -7.58
C HIS A 18 -13.90 9.00 -8.47
N ASP A 19 -14.86 8.54 -9.26
CA ASP A 19 -14.66 7.37 -10.11
C ASP A 19 -14.02 7.77 -11.44
N TYR A 20 -12.76 7.40 -11.56
CA TYR A 20 -11.96 7.71 -12.74
C TYR A 20 -12.10 6.59 -13.77
N HIS A 21 -12.17 7.00 -15.03
CA HIS A 21 -12.32 6.11 -16.16
C HIS A 21 -11.16 6.32 -17.14
N MET A 22 -10.71 5.24 -17.76
CA MET A 22 -9.80 5.27 -18.89
C MET A 22 -10.56 4.74 -20.10
N GLY A 23 -11.01 5.64 -20.97
CA GLY A 23 -12.04 5.29 -21.97
C GLY A 23 -13.30 4.79 -21.25
N ASP A 24 -13.82 3.64 -21.67
CA ASP A 24 -15.04 3.05 -21.10
C ASP A 24 -14.79 2.18 -19.86
N HIS A 25 -13.57 2.17 -19.33
CA HIS A 25 -13.20 1.30 -18.21
C HIS A 25 -12.94 2.10 -16.92
N MET A 26 -13.74 1.81 -15.91
CA MET A 26 -13.53 2.32 -14.56
C MET A 26 -12.25 1.74 -13.96
N LEU A 27 -11.41 2.60 -13.38
CA LEU A 27 -10.15 2.22 -12.78
C LEU A 27 -10.35 1.78 -11.32
N THR A 28 -9.68 0.69 -10.95
CA THR A 28 -9.72 0.18 -9.57
C THR A 28 -8.94 1.09 -8.63
N ARG A 29 -9.58 1.48 -7.53
CA ARG A 29 -8.93 2.20 -6.43
C ARG A 29 -8.24 1.22 -5.49
N VAL A 30 -7.01 1.53 -5.10
CA VAL A 30 -6.18 0.74 -4.19
C VAL A 30 -5.77 1.56 -2.98
N ASP A 31 -5.57 0.89 -1.86
CA ASP A 31 -5.16 1.53 -0.60
C ASP A 31 -3.65 1.53 -0.37
N SER A 32 -2.91 0.75 -1.18
CA SER A 32 -1.46 0.79 -1.24
C SER A 32 -0.94 0.61 -2.65
N VAL A 33 0.21 1.21 -2.93
CA VAL A 33 0.90 1.09 -4.22
C VAL A 33 2.38 0.83 -3.97
N ARG A 34 2.97 -0.03 -4.81
CA ARG A 34 4.41 -0.23 -4.85
C ARG A 34 4.99 0.55 -6.02
N ASP A 35 5.87 1.49 -5.74
CA ASP A 35 6.59 2.24 -6.76
C ASP A 35 8.09 2.31 -6.43
N LEU A 36 8.93 2.07 -7.42
CA LEU A 36 10.39 1.98 -7.29
C LEU A 36 10.87 1.07 -6.14
N GLY A 37 10.09 0.04 -5.79
CA GLY A 37 10.38 -0.90 -4.71
C GLY A 37 9.90 -0.48 -3.32
N VAL A 38 9.34 0.72 -3.17
CA VAL A 38 8.79 1.27 -1.92
C VAL A 38 7.27 1.09 -1.90
N ILE A 39 6.69 0.80 -0.72
CA ILE A 39 5.23 0.66 -0.57
C ILE A 39 4.69 1.92 0.11
N PHE A 40 3.71 2.56 -0.53
CA PHE A 40 3.01 3.73 -0.01
C PHE A 40 1.56 3.36 0.28
N ASP A 41 1.03 3.81 1.42
CA ASP A 41 -0.40 3.72 1.72
C ASP A 41 -1.14 5.03 1.39
N VAL A 42 -2.48 5.04 1.51
CA VAL A 42 -3.31 6.24 1.29
C VAL A 42 -2.91 7.45 2.14
N ARG A 43 -2.19 7.25 3.25
CA ARG A 43 -1.71 8.32 4.13
C ARG A 43 -0.28 8.76 3.82
N LEU A 44 0.32 8.20 2.76
CA LEU A 44 1.70 8.41 2.34
C LEU A 44 2.71 8.11 3.47
N ASN A 45 2.42 7.11 4.31
CA ASN A 45 3.36 6.64 5.34
C ASN A 45 4.00 5.30 4.94
N PHE A 46 5.05 4.93 5.67
CA PHE A 46 5.89 3.76 5.38
C PHE A 46 5.58 2.55 6.25
N LYS A 47 4.46 2.51 6.99
CA LYS A 47 4.16 1.40 7.92
C LYS A 47 4.11 0.05 7.19
N GLU A 48 3.40 0.00 6.07
CA GLU A 48 3.32 -1.17 5.20
C GLU A 48 4.70 -1.58 4.66
N HIS A 49 5.48 -0.60 4.19
CA HIS A 49 6.84 -0.85 3.71
C HIS A 49 7.74 -1.41 4.80
N LEU A 50 7.73 -0.83 6.00
CA LEU A 50 8.51 -1.30 7.14
C LEU A 50 8.12 -2.72 7.52
N ARG A 51 6.81 -3.04 7.64
CA ARG A 51 6.35 -4.42 7.86
C ARG A 51 6.87 -5.38 6.81
N SER A 52 6.83 -4.97 5.55
CA SER A 52 7.28 -5.77 4.42
C SER A 52 8.80 -6.02 4.46
N VAL A 53 9.61 -5.01 4.79
CA VAL A 53 11.07 -5.14 4.93
C VAL A 53 11.41 -6.00 6.13
N VAL A 54 10.83 -5.71 7.29
CA VAL A 54 11.06 -6.43 8.55
C VAL A 54 10.68 -7.90 8.42
N SER A 55 9.51 -8.20 7.86
CA SER A 55 9.06 -9.58 7.62
C SER A 55 10.01 -10.34 6.70
N ARG A 56 10.49 -9.73 5.61
CA ARG A 56 11.48 -10.35 4.72
C ARG A 56 12.79 -10.64 5.43
N SER A 57 13.24 -9.73 6.30
CA SER A 57 14.45 -9.94 7.11
C SER A 57 14.26 -11.12 8.07
N TYR A 58 13.19 -11.14 8.87
CA TYR A 58 12.95 -12.18 9.87
C TYR A 58 12.60 -13.56 9.29
N ALA A 59 12.05 -13.63 8.08
CA ALA A 59 11.82 -14.90 7.39
C ALA A 59 13.13 -15.68 7.19
N GLY A 60 14.26 -14.99 7.01
CA GLY A 60 15.58 -15.61 6.95
C GLY A 60 16.12 -16.08 8.31
N PHE A 61 15.56 -15.60 9.42
CA PHE A 61 16.02 -15.89 10.78
C PHE A 61 15.15 -16.91 11.55
N HIS A 62 14.11 -17.50 10.95
CA HIS A 62 13.22 -18.48 11.61
C HIS A 62 12.57 -17.98 12.93
N TYR A 63 12.38 -16.66 13.10
CA TYR A 63 11.64 -16.08 14.25
C TYR A 63 10.36 -15.35 13.79
N PRO A 64 9.28 -16.07 13.44
CA PRO A 64 8.05 -15.45 12.95
C PRO A 64 7.29 -14.61 13.99
N GLN A 65 7.55 -14.81 15.28
CA GLN A 65 6.79 -14.20 16.38
C GLN A 65 7.26 -12.79 16.77
N LEU A 66 8.49 -12.38 16.41
CA LEU A 66 9.01 -11.04 16.71
C LEU A 66 8.43 -9.95 15.80
N CYS A 67 7.89 -10.32 14.63
CA CYS A 67 7.34 -9.37 13.66
C CYS A 67 6.02 -8.70 14.14
N GLN A 68 5.35 -9.25 15.15
CA GLN A 68 4.10 -8.70 15.70
C GLN A 68 4.32 -7.69 16.83
N ILE A 69 5.52 -7.62 17.42
CA ILE A 69 5.78 -6.86 18.65
C ILE A 69 6.29 -5.43 18.37
N LEU A 70 6.72 -5.15 17.13
CA LEU A 70 7.31 -3.87 16.71
C LEU A 70 6.37 -3.00 15.84
N THR A 71 5.07 -3.31 15.77
CA THR A 71 4.06 -2.60 14.96
C THR A 71 2.92 -2.02 15.74
#